data_AF-W9HRR0-F1
#
_entry.id   AF-W9HRR0-F1
#
_cell.length_a   1.000
_cell.length_b   1.000
_cell.length_c   1.000
_cell.angle_alpha   90.00
_cell.angle_beta   90.00
_cell.angle_gamma   90.00
#
_symmetry.space_group_name_H-M   'P 1'
#
loop_
_entity.id
_entity.type
_entity.pdbx_description
1 polymer ?
#
loop_
_entity_poly.entity_id
_entity_poly.type
_entity_poly.pdbx_seq_one_letter_code
_entity_poly.pdbx_strand_id
1 'polypeptide(L)'
;MLTAGTLAGTQELVASWLAKDRNKHGNYFTARVPKMAAYGALISAPLGHFLIWALQKAFKGRTSLRAKILQILVSNLIIAPIQNSVYLVAMALIAGARTYHQVRATVKVGFWKVMRVSWITSPICLAFAQKFLPDQLWVPFFNIVSFIIGTYINTITKKKRLAALRKKHFGDDRRSNAGDMRPGRPDDYPPPGMGGPNPPY
;
A
#
# COMPACT_ATOMS: atom_id res chain seq x y z
N MET A 1 13.77 11.24 -13.36
CA MET A 1 12.63 10.33 -13.68
C MET A 1 12.99 8.86 -13.45
N LEU A 2 14.14 8.38 -13.96
CA LEU A 2 14.65 7.02 -13.70
C LEU A 2 14.76 6.68 -12.19
N THR A 3 15.31 7.58 -11.37
CA THR A 3 15.45 7.37 -9.92
C THR A 3 14.14 7.05 -9.22
N ALA A 4 13.05 7.76 -9.56
CA ALA A 4 11.74 7.52 -8.97
C ALA A 4 11.13 6.18 -9.42
N GLY A 5 11.35 5.80 -10.68
CA GLY A 5 10.96 4.49 -11.19
C GLY A 5 11.71 3.35 -10.50
N THR A 6 13.04 3.46 -10.38
CA THR A 6 13.87 2.48 -9.67
C THR A 6 13.46 2.37 -8.21
N LEU A 7 13.26 3.49 -7.51
CA LEU A 7 12.80 3.50 -6.12
C LEU A 7 11.44 2.80 -5.99
N ALA A 8 10.45 3.17 -6.82
CA ALA A 8 9.11 2.57 -6.77
C ALA A 8 9.12 1.07 -7.09
N GLY A 9 9.90 0.65 -8.09
CA GLY A 9 10.10 -0.76 -8.41
C GLY A 9 10.71 -1.54 -7.26
N THR A 10 11.79 -1.02 -6.67
CA THR A 10 12.47 -1.65 -5.53
C THR A 10 11.57 -1.68 -4.29
N GLN A 11 10.81 -0.63 -4.01
CA GLN A 11 9.84 -0.61 -2.91
C GLN A 11 8.79 -1.71 -3.06
N GLU A 12 8.27 -1.91 -4.26
CA GLU A 12 7.28 -2.97 -4.53
C GLU A 12 7.90 -4.37 -4.42
N LEU A 13 9.16 -4.53 -4.82
CA LEU A 13 9.88 -5.79 -4.67
C LEU A 13 10.11 -6.14 -3.20
N VAL A 14 10.64 -5.21 -2.41
CA VAL A 14 10.86 -5.39 -0.96
C VAL A 14 9.53 -5.60 -0.24
N ALA A 15 8.49 -4.86 -0.59
CA ALA A 15 7.16 -5.05 0.00
C ALA A 15 6.55 -6.41 -0.34
N SER A 16 6.79 -6.94 -1.54
CA SER A 16 6.35 -8.28 -1.93
C SER A 16 7.06 -9.36 -1.12
N TRP A 17 8.37 -9.19 -0.89
CA TRP A 17 9.16 -10.08 -0.03
C TRP A 17 8.67 -10.05 1.42
N LEU A 18 8.52 -8.86 2.03
CA LEU A 18 8.05 -8.69 3.41
C LEU A 18 6.61 -9.15 3.64
N ALA A 19 5.75 -9.03 2.63
CA ALA A 19 4.37 -9.50 2.69
C ALA A 19 4.22 -11.00 2.40
N LYS A 20 5.30 -11.69 2.00
CA LYS A 20 5.28 -13.05 1.46
C LYS A 20 4.30 -13.21 0.27
N ASP A 21 4.15 -12.15 -0.53
CA ASP A 21 3.27 -12.08 -1.71
C ASP A 21 4.00 -12.73 -2.90
N ARG A 22 3.91 -14.06 -3.02
CA ARG A 22 4.56 -14.84 -4.09
C ARG A 22 3.71 -14.85 -5.37
N ASN A 23 4.38 -14.76 -6.52
CA ASN A 23 3.75 -14.97 -7.82
C ASN A 23 3.46 -16.47 -8.05
N LYS A 24 2.71 -16.81 -9.11
CA LYS A 24 2.36 -18.19 -9.49
C LYS A 24 3.56 -19.14 -9.64
N HIS A 25 4.75 -18.59 -9.90
CA HIS A 25 6.01 -19.33 -10.05
C HIS A 25 6.89 -19.34 -8.79
N GLY A 26 6.38 -18.92 -7.62
CA GLY A 26 7.11 -18.94 -6.34
C GLY A 26 8.01 -17.73 -6.06
N ASN A 27 8.28 -16.88 -7.05
CA ASN A 27 9.17 -15.71 -6.92
C ASN A 27 8.43 -14.44 -6.43
N TYR A 28 9.17 -13.52 -5.81
CA TYR A 28 8.66 -12.23 -5.30
C TYR A 28 8.58 -11.13 -6.37
N PHE A 29 9.15 -11.38 -7.56
CA PHE A 29 8.99 -10.50 -8.72
C PHE A 29 7.59 -10.70 -9.32
N THR A 30 6.65 -9.91 -8.82
CA THR A 30 5.26 -9.91 -9.31
C THR A 30 5.12 -8.97 -10.51
N ALA A 31 4.08 -9.16 -11.32
CA ALA A 31 3.73 -8.21 -12.40
C ALA A 31 3.44 -6.78 -11.91
N ARG A 32 3.43 -6.54 -10.59
CA ARG A 32 3.28 -5.21 -9.99
C ARG A 32 4.61 -4.45 -9.91
N VAL A 33 5.75 -5.13 -9.83
CA VAL A 33 7.08 -4.51 -9.77
C VAL A 33 7.35 -3.61 -11.00
N PRO A 34 7.24 -4.12 -12.25
CA PRO A 34 7.42 -3.27 -13.42
C PRO A 34 6.34 -2.19 -13.55
N LYS A 35 5.10 -2.44 -13.09
CA LYS A 35 4.03 -1.44 -13.08
C LYS A 35 4.28 -0.30 -12.10
N MET A 36 4.82 -0.62 -10.92
CA MET A 36 5.22 0.38 -9.92
C MET A 36 6.42 1.18 -10.40
N ALA A 37 7.38 0.54 -11.07
CA ALA A 37 8.50 1.24 -11.70
C ALA A 37 8.01 2.21 -12.81
N ALA A 38 7.11 1.77 -13.68
CA ALA A 38 6.48 2.62 -14.68
C ALA A 38 5.69 3.77 -14.06
N TYR A 39 4.91 3.51 -13.00
CA TYR A 39 4.25 4.57 -12.22
C TYR A 39 5.25 5.59 -11.67
N GLY A 40 6.33 5.14 -11.05
CA GLY A 40 7.36 6.01 -10.49
C GLY A 40 8.00 6.91 -11.54
N ALA A 41 8.35 6.33 -12.69
CA ALA A 41 9.02 7.06 -13.77
C ALA A 41 8.09 7.98 -14.56
N LEU A 42 6.89 7.53 -14.92
CA LEU A 42 6.03 8.20 -15.90
C LEU A 42 4.91 9.02 -15.29
N ILE A 43 4.53 8.76 -14.03
CA ILE A 43 3.41 9.44 -13.37
C ILE A 43 3.91 10.23 -12.16
N SER A 44 4.52 9.53 -11.19
CA SER A 44 4.90 10.12 -9.91
C SER A 44 5.98 11.20 -10.07
N ALA A 45 7.06 10.91 -10.79
CA ALA A 45 8.13 11.86 -11.03
C ALA A 45 7.68 13.13 -11.77
N PRO A 46 7.05 13.07 -12.96
CA PRO A 46 6.66 14.27 -13.67
C PRO A 46 5.63 15.10 -12.91
N LEU A 47 4.64 14.44 -12.26
CA LEU A 47 3.68 15.15 -11.41
C LEU A 47 4.38 15.87 -10.26
N GLY A 48 5.31 15.20 -9.57
CA GLY A 48 6.06 15.81 -8.48
C GLY A 48 6.90 17.00 -8.93
N HIS A 49 7.61 16.88 -10.05
CA HIS A 49 8.41 17.98 -10.59
C HIS A 49 7.52 19.17 -10.97
N PHE A 50 6.38 18.92 -11.62
CA PHE A 50 5.44 19.97 -11.99
C PHE A 50 4.86 20.70 -10.77
N LEU A 51 4.42 19.97 -9.74
CA LEU A 51 3.83 20.57 -8.53
C LEU A 51 4.87 21.38 -7.73
N ILE A 52 6.10 20.87 -7.60
CA ILE A 52 7.18 21.60 -6.94
C ILE A 52 7.61 22.82 -7.75
N TRP A 53 7.70 22.71 -9.07
CA TRP A 53 7.95 23.85 -9.94
C TRP A 53 6.88 24.93 -9.78
N ALA A 54 5.59 24.54 -9.75
CA ALA A 54 4.49 25.47 -9.54
C ALA A 54 4.57 26.16 -8.17
N LEU A 55 4.92 25.42 -7.12
CA LEU A 55 5.15 25.97 -5.78
C LEU A 55 6.32 26.96 -5.77
N GLN A 56 7.45 26.59 -6.35
CA GLN A 56 8.63 27.45 -6.43
C GLN A 56 8.34 28.72 -7.22
N LYS A 57 7.55 28.62 -8.30
CA LYS A 57 7.10 29.78 -9.08
C LYS A 57 6.21 30.71 -8.26
N ALA A 58 5.28 30.17 -7.47
CA ALA A 58 4.39 30.94 -6.60
C ALA A 58 5.12 31.67 -5.45
N PHE A 59 6.22 31.09 -4.96
CA PHE A 59 7.05 31.67 -3.89
C PHE A 59 8.33 32.36 -4.39
N LYS A 60 8.45 32.59 -5.71
CA LYS A 60 9.63 33.20 -6.30
C LYS A 60 9.89 34.59 -5.71
N GLY A 61 11.14 34.86 -5.32
CA GLY A 61 11.56 36.14 -4.73
C GLY A 61 11.15 36.35 -3.27
N ARG A 62 10.52 35.36 -2.62
CA ARG A 62 10.14 35.44 -1.20
C ARG A 62 11.21 34.76 -0.33
N THR A 63 12.12 35.54 0.26
CA THR A 63 13.25 35.03 1.05
C THR A 63 13.01 35.02 2.57
N SER A 64 11.93 35.66 3.03
CA SER A 64 11.65 35.79 4.46
C SER A 64 11.38 34.44 5.13
N LEU A 65 11.71 34.33 6.42
CA LEU A 65 11.44 33.13 7.21
C LEU A 65 9.95 32.74 7.18
N ARG A 66 9.06 33.73 7.27
CA ARG A 66 7.61 33.54 7.15
C ARG A 66 7.22 32.93 5.80
N ALA A 67 7.83 33.38 4.71
CA ALA A 67 7.57 32.84 3.37
C ALA A 67 8.05 31.39 3.23
N LYS A 68 9.22 31.06 3.78
CA LYS A 68 9.73 29.67 3.78
C LYS A 68 8.80 28.74 4.57
N ILE A 69 8.32 29.16 5.75
CA ILE A 69 7.36 28.40 6.55
C ILE A 69 6.05 28.21 5.76
N LEU A 70 5.52 29.29 5.18
CA LEU A 70 4.29 29.22 4.41
C LEU A 70 4.44 28.31 3.18
N GLN A 71 5.59 28.32 2.51
CA GLN A 71 5.89 27.42 1.40
C GLN A 71 5.87 25.94 1.82
N ILE A 72 6.45 25.63 2.99
CA ILE A 72 6.42 24.26 3.55
C ILE A 72 4.99 23.85 3.91
N LEU A 73 4.20 24.76 4.49
CA LEU A 73 2.79 24.49 4.81
C LEU A 73 1.96 24.24 3.55
N VAL A 74 2.11 25.06 2.52
CA VAL A 74 1.44 24.87 1.22
C VAL A 74 1.86 23.54 0.59
N SER A 75 3.15 23.19 0.65
CA SER A 75 3.64 21.89 0.18
C SER A 75 2.96 20.73 0.93
N ASN A 76 2.86 20.81 2.25
CA ASN A 76 2.27 19.74 3.07
C ASN A 76 0.74 19.68 3.00
N LEU A 77 0.06 20.80 2.76
CA LEU A 77 -1.41 20.89 2.79
C LEU A 77 -2.06 20.85 1.41
N ILE A 78 -1.29 21.03 0.32
CA ILE A 78 -1.82 21.00 -1.04
C ILE A 78 -1.10 19.94 -1.89
N ILE A 79 0.23 20.01 -1.98
CA ILE A 79 1.00 19.12 -2.86
C ILE A 79 0.95 17.68 -2.33
N ALA A 80 1.21 17.47 -1.04
CA ALA A 80 1.20 16.14 -0.46
C ALA A 80 -0.17 15.43 -0.59
N PRO A 81 -1.32 16.05 -0.33
CA PRO A 81 -2.63 15.46 -0.62
C PRO A 81 -2.83 15.02 -2.07
N ILE A 82 -2.40 15.84 -3.03
CA ILE A 82 -2.51 15.53 -4.47
C ILE A 82 -1.65 14.30 -4.79
N GLN A 83 -0.37 14.33 -4.40
CA GLN A 83 0.55 13.23 -4.65
C GLN A 83 0.08 11.92 -3.98
N ASN A 84 -0.36 11.99 -2.73
CA ASN A 84 -0.86 10.83 -1.99
C ASN A 84 -2.16 10.26 -2.60
N SER A 85 -3.03 11.11 -3.12
CA SER A 85 -4.25 10.68 -3.82
C SER A 85 -3.90 9.93 -5.11
N VAL A 86 -3.02 10.51 -5.94
CA VAL A 86 -2.57 9.88 -7.19
C VAL A 86 -1.86 8.55 -6.91
N TYR A 87 -1.04 8.50 -5.86
CA TYR A 87 -0.41 7.28 -5.39
C TYR A 87 -1.43 6.19 -5.03
N LEU A 88 -2.45 6.51 -4.22
CA LEU A 88 -3.47 5.54 -3.82
C LEU A 88 -4.32 5.06 -5.00
N VAL A 89 -4.62 5.94 -5.96
CA VAL A 89 -5.31 5.57 -7.21
C VAL A 89 -4.44 4.61 -8.03
N ALA A 90 -3.17 4.96 -8.27
CA ALA A 90 -2.26 4.12 -9.03
C ALA A 90 -2.08 2.75 -8.35
N MET A 91 -1.89 2.73 -7.03
CA MET A 91 -1.81 1.51 -6.25
C MET A 91 -3.07 0.65 -6.39
N ALA A 92 -4.27 1.24 -6.37
CA ALA A 92 -5.53 0.51 -6.58
C ALA A 92 -5.61 -0.11 -7.99
N LEU A 93 -5.23 0.64 -9.02
CA LEU A 93 -5.25 0.17 -10.42
C LEU A 93 -4.20 -0.94 -10.65
N ILE A 94 -2.98 -0.76 -10.15
CA ILE A 94 -1.91 -1.77 -10.22
C ILE A 94 -2.29 -3.05 -9.45
N ALA A 95 -3.02 -2.88 -8.34
CA ALA A 95 -3.58 -3.98 -7.58
C ALA A 95 -4.69 -4.75 -8.32
N GLY A 96 -5.23 -4.19 -9.42
CA GLY A 96 -6.25 -4.81 -10.27
C GLY A 96 -7.66 -4.27 -10.07
N ALA A 97 -7.84 -3.12 -9.41
CA ALA A 97 -9.14 -2.45 -9.37
C ALA A 97 -9.57 -2.07 -10.81
N ARG A 98 -10.80 -2.42 -11.17
CA ARG A 98 -11.38 -2.15 -12.51
C ARG A 98 -12.56 -1.19 -12.47
N THR A 99 -13.15 -0.94 -11.30
CA THR A 99 -14.31 -0.07 -11.16
C THR A 99 -14.02 1.14 -10.29
N TYR A 100 -14.73 2.25 -10.56
CA TYR A 100 -14.63 3.47 -9.76
C TYR A 100 -14.87 3.22 -8.27
N HIS A 101 -15.85 2.38 -7.93
CA HIS A 101 -16.15 2.02 -6.54
C HIS A 101 -14.96 1.39 -5.82
N GLN A 102 -14.21 0.50 -6.49
CA GLN A 102 -13.02 -0.15 -5.91
C GLN A 102 -11.87 0.84 -5.69
N VAL A 103 -11.65 1.74 -6.66
CA VAL A 103 -10.64 2.79 -6.55
C VAL A 103 -11.02 3.76 -5.43
N ARG A 104 -12.26 4.27 -5.42
CA ARG A 104 -12.77 5.17 -4.38
C ARG A 104 -12.69 4.56 -2.98
N ALA A 105 -13.01 3.27 -2.84
CA ALA A 105 -12.89 2.58 -1.55
C ALA A 105 -11.42 2.54 -1.06
N THR A 106 -10.48 2.26 -1.97
CA THR A 106 -9.04 2.24 -1.65
C THR A 106 -8.56 3.63 -1.22
N VAL A 107 -8.91 4.67 -1.98
CA VAL A 107 -8.56 6.06 -1.66
C VAL A 107 -9.18 6.46 -0.33
N LYS A 108 -10.49 6.26 -0.12
CA LYS A 108 -11.17 6.67 1.12
C LYS A 108 -10.57 6.01 2.37
N VAL A 109 -10.22 4.72 2.28
CA VAL A 109 -9.66 3.95 3.41
C VAL A 109 -8.17 4.23 3.65
N GLY A 110 -7.43 4.54 2.59
CA GLY A 110 -5.99 4.79 2.61
C GLY A 110 -5.61 6.23 2.91
N PHE A 111 -6.38 7.19 2.38
CA PHE A 111 -6.01 8.62 2.33
C PHE A 111 -5.63 9.17 3.70
N TRP A 112 -6.53 9.09 4.68
CA TRP A 112 -6.25 9.62 6.02
C TRP A 112 -5.07 8.94 6.73
N LYS A 113 -4.81 7.67 6.45
CA LYS A 113 -3.66 6.96 7.02
C LYS A 113 -2.36 7.49 6.43
N VAL A 114 -2.30 7.59 5.10
CA VAL A 114 -1.13 8.11 4.39
C VAL A 114 -0.88 9.58 4.73
N MET A 115 -1.95 10.38 4.83
CA MET A 115 -1.86 11.79 5.21
C MET A 115 -1.32 11.97 6.63
N ARG A 116 -1.82 11.22 7.62
CA ARG A 116 -1.30 11.29 9.00
C ARG A 116 0.19 10.94 9.07
N VAL A 117 0.60 9.87 8.38
CA VAL A 117 2.03 9.51 8.31
C VAL A 117 2.82 10.65 7.66
N SER A 118 2.35 11.20 6.54
CA SER A 118 3.04 12.29 5.85
C SER A 118 3.17 13.55 6.72
N TRP A 119 2.09 13.96 7.40
CA TRP A 119 2.07 15.15 8.25
C TRP A 119 2.86 15.03 9.53
N ILE A 120 3.05 13.82 10.05
CA ILE A 120 3.91 13.60 11.23
C ILE A 120 5.36 13.50 10.77
N THR A 121 5.64 12.71 9.73
CA THR A 121 7.02 12.43 9.32
C THR A 121 7.68 13.61 8.61
N SER A 122 6.95 14.39 7.80
CA SER A 122 7.49 15.55 7.10
C SER A 122 8.16 16.58 8.04
N PRO A 123 7.50 17.11 9.09
CA PRO A 123 8.12 18.08 9.98
C PRO A 123 9.26 17.49 10.81
N ILE A 124 9.16 16.23 11.25
CA ILE A 124 10.22 15.57 12.01
C ILE A 124 11.48 15.40 11.15
N CYS A 125 11.33 14.89 9.93
CA CYS A 125 12.44 14.72 9.01
C CYS A 125 13.03 16.06 8.58
N LEU A 126 12.19 17.09 8.40
CA LEU A 126 12.65 18.44 8.09
C LEU A 126 13.44 19.04 9.24
N ALA A 127 12.95 18.94 10.47
CA ALA A 127 13.65 19.44 11.65
C ALA A 127 14.99 18.72 11.86
N PHE A 128 15.03 17.40 11.61
CA PHE A 128 16.27 16.62 11.64
C PHE A 128 17.25 17.08 10.56
N ALA A 129 16.79 17.22 9.32
CA ALA A 129 17.62 17.66 8.20
C ALA A 129 18.21 19.05 8.47
N GLN A 130 17.40 19.98 8.97
CA GLN A 130 17.85 21.34 9.30
C GLN A 130 18.89 21.38 10.42
N LYS A 131 18.79 20.49 11.42
CA LYS A 131 19.70 20.50 12.57
C LYS A 131 21.00 19.73 12.33
N PHE A 132 20.96 18.67 11.52
CA PHE A 132 22.05 17.69 11.46
C PHE A 132 22.65 17.47 10.08
N LEU A 133 22.02 17.94 8.99
CA LEU A 133 22.46 17.65 7.63
C LEU A 133 22.79 18.94 6.83
N PRO A 134 23.92 18.96 6.11
CA PRO A 134 24.18 19.95 5.07
C PRO A 134 23.10 19.89 3.98
N ASP A 135 22.75 21.05 3.41
CA ASP A 135 21.68 21.20 2.40
C ASP A 135 21.81 20.24 1.20
N GLN A 136 23.04 19.96 0.77
CA GLN A 136 23.34 19.01 -0.32
C GLN A 136 22.89 17.56 -0.02
N LEU A 137 22.79 17.18 1.26
CA LEU A 137 22.37 15.84 1.68
C LEU A 137 20.85 15.72 1.91
N TRP A 138 20.10 16.82 1.82
CA TRP A 138 18.66 16.80 2.11
C TRP A 138 17.91 15.94 1.10
N VAL A 139 18.17 16.12 -0.20
CA VAL A 139 17.51 15.34 -1.26
C VAL A 139 17.74 13.83 -1.09
N PRO A 140 18.98 13.33 -0.97
CA PRO A 140 19.21 11.90 -0.75
C PRO A 140 18.62 11.40 0.58
N PHE A 141 18.67 12.19 1.66
CA PHE A 141 18.03 11.84 2.93
C PHE A 141 16.51 11.65 2.79
N PHE A 142 15.81 12.63 2.18
CA PHE A 142 14.37 12.52 1.98
C PHE A 142 14.01 11.36 1.05
N ASN A 143 14.83 11.04 0.04
CA ASN A 143 14.62 9.86 -0.80
C ASN A 143 14.69 8.56 0.01
N ILE A 144 15.62 8.44 0.97
CA ILE A 144 15.71 7.28 1.87
C ILE A 144 14.49 7.20 2.78
N VAL A 145 14.09 8.32 3.38
CA VAL A 145 12.89 8.38 4.23
C VAL A 145 11.64 7.98 3.43
N SER A 146 11.45 8.56 2.24
CA SER A 146 10.36 8.20 1.33
C SER A 146 10.43 6.73 0.92
N PHE A 147 11.63 6.18 0.73
CA PHE A 147 11.82 4.76 0.45
C PHE A 147 11.29 3.89 1.58
N ILE A 148 11.69 4.16 2.83
CA ILE A 148 11.28 3.41 4.03
C ILE A 148 9.77 3.51 4.24
N ILE A 149 9.21 4.72 4.19
CA ILE A 149 7.78 4.96 4.39
C ILE A 149 6.96 4.28 3.29
N GLY A 150 7.35 4.45 2.02
CA GLY A 150 6.64 3.82 0.91
C GLY A 150 6.69 2.30 0.97
N THR A 151 7.83 1.71 1.37
CA THR A 151 7.96 0.27 1.62
C THR A 151 7.01 -0.19 2.73
N TYR A 152 6.95 0.55 3.84
CA TYR A 152 6.04 0.25 4.95
C TYR A 152 4.57 0.31 4.54
N ILE A 153 4.16 1.37 3.85
CA ILE A 153 2.77 1.54 3.36
C ILE A 153 2.40 0.44 2.37
N ASN A 154 3.28 0.11 1.42
CA ASN A 154 3.08 -0.98 0.47
C ASN A 154 2.94 -2.32 1.18
N THR A 155 3.81 -2.60 2.15
CA THR A 155 3.81 -3.86 2.92
C THR A 155 2.52 -4.02 3.71
N ILE A 156 2.08 -3.00 4.44
CA ILE A 156 0.83 -3.06 5.23
C ILE A 156 -0.38 -3.23 4.32
N THR A 157 -0.42 -2.50 3.21
CA THR A 157 -1.54 -2.59 2.27
C THR A 157 -1.64 -4.00 1.68
N LYS A 158 -0.49 -4.59 1.28
CA LYS A 158 -0.43 -5.98 0.82
C LYS A 158 -0.89 -6.96 1.89
N LYS A 159 -0.37 -6.87 3.12
CA LYS A 159 -0.75 -7.76 4.24
C LYS A 159 -2.26 -7.72 4.51
N LYS A 160 -2.85 -6.52 4.57
CA LYS A 160 -4.31 -6.35 4.77
C LYS A 160 -5.13 -6.96 3.65
N ARG A 161 -4.69 -6.78 2.40
CA ARG A 161 -5.35 -7.40 1.24
C ARG A 161 -5.26 -8.93 1.29
N LEU A 162 -4.09 -9.49 1.55
CA LEU A 162 -3.89 -10.94 1.66
C LEU A 162 -4.75 -11.54 2.79
N ALA A 163 -4.90 -10.83 3.91
CA ALA A 163 -5.80 -11.22 4.98
C ALA A 163 -7.28 -11.18 4.55
N ALA A 164 -7.69 -10.16 3.79
CA ALA A 164 -9.05 -10.07 3.26
C ALA A 164 -9.35 -11.18 2.22
N LEU A 165 -8.38 -11.50 1.36
CA LEU A 165 -8.51 -12.61 0.41
C LEU A 165 -8.59 -13.96 1.11
N ARG A 166 -7.76 -14.19 2.15
CA ARG A 166 -7.86 -15.39 2.99
C ARG A 166 -9.22 -15.49 3.67
N LYS A 167 -9.73 -14.41 4.26
CA LYS A 167 -11.08 -14.41 4.87
C LYS A 167 -12.19 -14.72 3.87
N LYS A 168 -12.07 -14.30 2.61
CA LYS A 168 -13.04 -14.66 1.56
C LYS A 168 -12.96 -16.14 1.19
N HIS A 169 -11.76 -16.68 0.95
CA HIS A 169 -11.58 -18.11 0.67
C HIS A 169 -12.12 -18.98 1.82
N PHE A 170 -11.64 -18.76 3.05
CA PHE A 170 -12.10 -19.54 4.22
C PHE A 170 -13.57 -19.26 4.62
N GLY A 171 -14.13 -18.13 4.20
CA GLY A 171 -15.52 -17.76 4.45
C GLY A 171 -16.49 -18.38 3.43
N ASP A 172 -16.08 -18.49 2.16
CA ASP A 172 -16.81 -19.24 1.13
C ASP A 172 -16.72 -20.74 1.40
N ASP A 173 -15.56 -21.28 1.83
CA ASP A 173 -15.42 -22.70 2.19
C ASP A 173 -16.37 -23.13 3.31
N ARG A 174 -16.68 -22.24 4.28
CA ARG A 174 -17.69 -22.51 5.31
C ARG A 174 -19.12 -22.44 4.79
N ARG A 175 -19.39 -21.63 3.76
CA ARG A 175 -20.73 -21.53 3.17
C ARG A 175 -21.00 -22.65 2.17
N SER A 176 -19.99 -23.08 1.42
CA SER A 176 -20.07 -24.25 0.56
C SER A 176 -20.19 -25.54 1.38
N ASN A 177 -19.44 -25.66 2.48
CA ASN A 177 -19.55 -26.83 3.38
C ASN A 177 -20.82 -26.81 4.28
N ALA A 178 -21.52 -25.69 4.38
CA ALA A 178 -22.83 -25.60 5.03
C ALA A 178 -24.01 -25.87 4.06
N GLY A 179 -23.74 -25.97 2.75
CA GLY A 179 -24.73 -26.28 1.72
C GLY A 179 -25.01 -27.77 1.53
N ASP A 180 -24.19 -28.65 2.08
CA ASP A 180 -24.30 -30.12 1.91
C ASP A 180 -24.69 -30.87 3.19
N MET A 181 -25.12 -30.18 4.25
CA MET A 181 -25.85 -30.82 5.34
C MET A 181 -27.34 -30.90 4.98
N ARG A 182 -27.69 -31.84 4.10
CA ARG A 182 -29.03 -32.41 4.13
C ARG A 182 -29.24 -32.96 5.56
N PRO A 183 -30.33 -32.60 6.27
CA PRO A 183 -30.67 -33.31 7.50
C PRO A 183 -30.85 -34.78 7.12
N GLY A 184 -30.01 -35.66 7.66
CA GLY A 184 -30.15 -37.10 7.49
C GLY A 184 -31.58 -37.51 7.81
N ARG A 185 -32.19 -38.26 6.90
CA ARG A 185 -33.54 -38.79 7.07
C ARG A 185 -33.52 -39.70 8.31
N PRO A 186 -34.55 -39.70 9.18
CA PRO A 186 -34.54 -40.49 10.42
C PRO A 186 -34.45 -42.02 10.22
N ASP A 187 -34.46 -42.51 8.98
CA ASP A 187 -34.53 -43.92 8.63
C ASP A 187 -33.15 -44.63 8.57
N ASP A 188 -32.03 -43.90 8.76
CA ASP A 188 -30.66 -44.45 8.62
C ASP A 188 -30.05 -45.00 9.93
N TYR A 189 -30.82 -45.11 11.02
CA TYR A 189 -30.32 -45.79 12.22
C TYR A 189 -30.60 -47.30 12.14
N PRO A 190 -29.57 -48.16 12.20
CA PRO A 190 -29.79 -49.60 12.33
C PRO A 190 -30.47 -49.89 13.68
N PRO A 191 -31.43 -50.84 13.72
CA PRO A 191 -32.19 -51.12 14.92
C PRO A 191 -31.29 -51.60 16.07
N PRO A 192 -31.60 -51.24 17.33
CA PRO A 192 -30.80 -51.61 18.47
C PRO A 192 -31.01 -53.09 18.80
N GLY A 193 -30.04 -53.93 18.44
CA GLY A 193 -29.92 -55.29 18.95
C GLY A 193 -29.52 -56.33 17.92
N MET A 194 -28.24 -56.65 17.87
CA MET A 194 -27.73 -58.02 17.99
C MET A 194 -26.20 -57.96 18.09
N GLY A 195 -25.67 -58.53 19.17
CA GLY A 195 -24.24 -58.55 19.47
C GLY A 195 -23.43 -59.32 18.44
N GLY A 196 -22.26 -58.79 18.13
CA GLY A 196 -21.19 -59.49 17.42
C GLY A 196 -19.85 -59.24 18.13
N PRO A 197 -18.94 -60.22 18.18
CA PRO A 197 -17.83 -60.22 19.13
C PRO A 197 -16.75 -59.20 18.77
N ASN A 198 -16.23 -58.51 19.77
CA ASN A 198 -15.12 -57.57 19.64
C ASN A 198 -13.80 -58.35 19.37
N PRO A 199 -13.02 -58.03 18.33
CA PRO A 199 -11.67 -58.60 18.18
C PRO A 199 -10.68 -57.96 19.16
N PRO A 200 -9.70 -58.74 19.66
CA PRO A 200 -8.79 -58.29 20.71
C PRO A 200 -7.56 -57.53 20.16
N TYR A 201 -7.27 -56.42 20.85
CA TYR A 201 -6.07 -55.56 20.86
C TYR A 201 -5.70 -54.83 19.56
#